data_AF-A0A0A1UJY1-F1
#
_entry.id   AF-A0A0A1UJY1-F1
#
_cell.length_a   1.000
_cell.length_b   1.000
_cell.length_c   1.000
_cell.angle_alpha   90.00
_cell.angle_beta   90.00
_cell.angle_gamma   90.00
#
_symmetry.space_group_name_H-M   'P 1'
#
loop_
_entity.id
_entity.type
_entity.pdbx_description
1 polymer ?
#
loop_
_entity_poly.entity_id
_entity_poly.type
_entity_poly.pdbx_seq_one_letter_code
_entity_poly.pdbx_strand_id
1 'polypeptide(L)'
;MAQFRQLEQEHGESWSKEDLDQARIGFRNALAKDFNDFYGTDENDLASWQKLCTVLNLGNIPNELESCRKLVKSKYVNIVDLVETPYSGEPVEHFKSEAELSAYTKRTGKYFPRDNANAGNLLQYLLRRIIVPRQSEPHPRRRRAKKNVDQGTKSSVL
;
A
#
# COMPACT_ATOMS: atom_id res chain seq x y z
N MET A 1 -3.21 7.37 11.15
CA MET A 1 -2.60 8.50 11.88
C MET A 1 -3.63 9.58 12.06
N ALA A 2 -4.49 9.42 13.07
CA ALA A 2 -5.36 10.51 13.54
C ALA A 2 -4.54 11.59 14.26
N GLN A 3 -3.42 11.22 14.90
CA GLN A 3 -2.66 12.10 15.79
C GLN A 3 -2.20 13.41 15.16
N PHE A 4 -1.50 13.42 14.01
CA PHE A 4 -0.98 14.69 13.48
C PHE A 4 -2.10 15.62 13.00
N ARG A 5 -3.11 15.07 12.32
CA ARG A 5 -4.25 15.86 11.82
C ARG A 5 -5.14 16.35 12.96
N GLN A 6 -5.28 15.54 14.01
CA GLN A 6 -6.00 15.89 15.23
C GLN A 6 -5.25 16.98 16.01
N LEU A 7 -3.92 16.87 16.14
CA LEU A 7 -3.08 17.93 16.71
C LEU A 7 -3.20 19.25 15.92
N GLU A 8 -3.21 19.19 14.58
CA GLU A 8 -3.47 20.37 13.75
C GLU A 8 -4.88 20.94 13.97
N GLN A 9 -5.90 20.12 14.20
CA GLN A 9 -7.28 20.58 14.45
C GLN A 9 -7.47 21.16 15.84
N GLU A 10 -6.83 20.58 16.86
CA GLU A 10 -6.97 20.98 18.26
C GLU A 10 -6.12 22.21 18.60
N HIS A 11 -4.95 22.35 17.96
CA HIS A 11 -3.96 23.37 18.32
C HIS A 11 -3.49 24.25 17.16
N GLY A 12 -3.90 23.97 15.91
CA GLY A 12 -3.38 24.64 14.74
C GLY A 12 -3.76 26.13 14.60
N GLU A 13 -4.86 26.57 15.22
CA GLU A 13 -5.23 28.00 15.23
C GLU A 13 -4.28 28.86 16.07
N SER A 14 -3.56 28.24 17.02
CA SER A 14 -2.63 28.91 17.92
C SER A 14 -1.18 28.87 17.42
N TRP A 15 -0.91 28.18 16.32
CA TRP A 15 0.43 27.99 15.78
C TRP A 15 0.67 28.93 14.61
N SER A 16 1.90 29.46 14.51
CA SER A 16 2.29 30.19 13.31
C SER A 16 2.31 29.23 12.10
N LYS A 17 2.28 29.81 10.91
CA LYS A 17 2.42 29.02 9.67
C LYS A 17 3.77 28.30 9.66
N GLU A 18 4.81 28.95 10.16
CA GLU A 18 6.16 28.39 10.31
C GLU A 18 6.16 27.17 11.23
N ASP A 19 5.48 27.23 12.39
CA ASP A 19 5.40 26.10 13.33
C ASP A 19 4.68 24.91 12.70
N LEU A 20 3.57 25.16 12.00
CA LEU A 20 2.83 24.12 11.28
C LEU A 20 3.69 23.46 10.19
N ASP A 21 4.46 24.25 9.44
CA ASP A 21 5.34 23.73 8.40
C ASP A 21 6.49 22.90 9.00
N GLN A 22 7.09 23.34 10.11
CA GLN A 22 8.11 22.56 10.83
C GLN A 22 7.54 21.26 11.40
N ALA A 23 6.36 21.30 12.01
CA ALA A 23 5.71 20.11 12.54
C ALA A 23 5.37 19.12 11.43
N ARG A 24 4.93 19.59 10.26
CA ARG A 24 4.70 18.77 9.06
C ARG A 24 5.99 18.11 8.57
N ILE A 25 7.10 18.85 8.52
CA ILE A 25 8.41 18.31 8.13
C ILE A 25 8.85 17.23 9.13
N GLY A 26 8.76 17.54 10.43
CA GLY A 26 9.10 16.60 11.50
C GLY A 26 8.30 15.30 11.42
N PHE A 27 6.98 15.41 11.27
CA PHE A 27 6.09 14.26 11.12
C PHE A 27 6.42 13.42 9.87
N ARG A 28 6.69 14.08 8.73
CA ARG A 28 7.10 13.40 7.49
C ARG A 28 8.42 12.65 7.66
N ASN A 29 9.39 13.24 8.37
CA ASN A 29 10.67 12.59 8.64
C ASN A 29 10.52 11.40 9.59
N ALA A 30 9.67 11.54 10.62
CA ALA A 30 9.37 10.45 11.54
C ALA A 30 8.77 9.25 10.80
N LEU A 31 7.77 9.45 9.93
CA LEU A 31 7.19 8.37 9.12
C LEU A 31 8.22 7.61 8.28
N ALA A 32 9.16 8.32 7.65
CA ALA A 32 10.20 7.69 6.84
C ALA A 32 11.21 6.94 7.73
N LYS A 33 11.59 7.52 8.87
CA LYS A 33 12.50 6.89 9.82
C LYS A 33 11.88 5.64 10.44
N ASP A 34 10.63 5.70 10.88
CA ASP A 34 9.92 4.56 11.46
C ASP A 34 9.82 3.41 10.44
N PHE A 35 9.49 3.73 9.18
CA PHE A 35 9.52 2.71 8.12
C PHE A 35 10.89 2.03 8.04
N ASN A 36 11.96 2.82 7.98
CA ASN A 36 13.32 2.29 7.87
C ASN A 36 13.72 1.46 9.10
N ASP A 37 13.35 1.90 10.30
CA ASP A 37 13.65 1.22 11.55
C ASP A 37 12.93 -0.14 11.63
N PHE A 38 11.68 -0.21 11.16
CA PHE A 38 10.91 -1.47 11.16
C PHE A 38 11.32 -2.41 10.03
N TYR A 39 11.46 -1.90 8.80
CA TYR A 39 11.51 -2.71 7.59
C TYR A 39 12.85 -2.71 6.87
N GLY A 40 13.77 -1.81 7.22
CA GLY A 40 15.06 -1.66 6.57
C GLY A 40 15.08 -0.60 5.46
N THR A 41 16.27 -0.35 4.94
CA THR A 41 16.54 0.67 3.90
C THR A 41 17.04 0.08 2.59
N ASP A 42 17.73 -1.07 2.66
CA ASP A 42 18.38 -1.70 1.52
C ASP A 42 17.39 -2.50 0.68
N GLU A 43 17.25 -2.11 -0.58
CA GLU A 43 16.42 -2.85 -1.53
C GLU A 43 17.01 -4.21 -1.88
N ASN A 44 18.30 -4.47 -1.66
CA ASN A 44 18.95 -5.75 -1.97
C ASN A 44 18.92 -6.75 -0.82
N ASP A 45 18.39 -6.36 0.35
CA ASP A 45 18.25 -7.25 1.49
C ASP A 45 16.97 -8.09 1.40
N LEU A 46 17.13 -9.40 1.15
CA LEU A 46 16.03 -10.36 1.12
C LEU A 46 15.22 -10.37 2.43
N ALA A 47 15.87 -10.24 3.59
CA ALA A 47 15.19 -10.31 4.88
C ALA A 47 14.22 -9.14 5.06
N SER A 48 14.61 -7.93 4.64
CA SER A 48 13.74 -6.76 4.59
C SER A 48 12.49 -6.98 3.73
N TRP A 49 12.64 -7.58 2.54
CA TRP A 49 11.51 -7.90 1.68
C TRP A 49 10.60 -9.00 2.23
N GLN A 50 11.17 -10.03 2.85
CA GLN A 50 10.40 -11.09 3.49
C GLN A 50 9.61 -10.53 4.69
N LYS A 51 10.21 -9.63 5.47
CA LYS A 51 9.51 -8.92 6.55
C LYS A 51 8.32 -8.11 6.01
N LEU A 52 8.49 -7.41 4.89
CA LEU A 52 7.39 -6.73 4.21
C LEU A 52 6.31 -7.70 3.73
N CYS A 53 6.67 -8.87 3.21
CA CYS A 53 5.69 -9.89 2.84
C CYS A 53 4.90 -10.39 4.07
N THR A 54 5.56 -10.61 5.20
CA THR A 54 4.93 -11.04 6.45
C THR A 54 3.92 -10.01 6.96
N VAL A 55 4.34 -8.74 7.13
CA VAL A 55 3.45 -7.70 7.70
C VAL A 55 2.26 -7.38 6.79
N LEU A 56 2.45 -7.54 5.48
CA LEU A 56 1.40 -7.43 4.48
C LEU A 56 0.57 -8.72 4.33
N ASN A 57 0.74 -9.70 5.23
CA ASN A 57 0.02 -10.98 5.23
C ASN A 57 0.02 -11.68 3.85
N LEU A 58 1.16 -11.63 3.15
CA LEU A 58 1.32 -12.16 1.80
C LEU A 58 1.69 -13.64 1.81
N GLY A 59 0.74 -14.48 2.24
CA GLY A 59 0.75 -15.95 2.06
C GLY A 59 2.13 -16.62 2.02
N ASN A 60 2.40 -17.38 0.95
CA ASN A 60 3.68 -18.07 0.77
C ASN A 60 4.81 -17.08 0.47
N ILE A 61 5.64 -16.80 1.48
CA ILE A 61 6.75 -15.85 1.39
C ILE A 61 7.88 -16.48 0.55
N PRO A 62 8.28 -15.86 -0.58
CA PRO A 62 9.34 -16.40 -1.42
C PRO A 62 10.72 -16.37 -0.72
N ASN A 63 11.61 -17.28 -1.16
CA ASN A 63 13.02 -17.28 -0.76
C ASN A 63 13.94 -16.58 -1.77
N GLU A 64 13.34 -15.83 -2.71
CA GLU A 64 14.05 -15.12 -3.77
C GLU A 64 13.66 -13.64 -3.74
N LEU A 65 14.68 -12.77 -3.85
CA LEU A 65 14.55 -11.32 -3.76
C LEU A 65 13.59 -10.74 -4.79
N GLU A 66 13.76 -11.11 -6.06
CA GLU A 66 12.90 -10.63 -7.15
C GLU A 66 11.44 -11.07 -6.99
N SER A 67 11.23 -12.28 -6.50
CA SER A 67 9.89 -12.80 -6.21
C SER A 67 9.21 -12.01 -5.08
N CYS A 68 9.93 -11.68 -4.00
CA CYS A 68 9.40 -10.83 -2.93
C CYS A 68 9.12 -9.41 -3.41
N ARG A 69 10.06 -8.80 -4.15
CA ARG A 69 9.90 -7.47 -4.77
C ARG A 69 8.63 -7.41 -5.62
N LYS A 70 8.42 -8.40 -6.49
CA LYS A 70 7.23 -8.48 -7.36
C LYS A 70 5.94 -8.59 -6.55
N LEU A 71 5.95 -9.44 -5.52
CA LEU A 71 4.78 -9.67 -4.68
C LEU A 71 4.37 -8.41 -3.93
N VAL A 72 5.32 -7.72 -3.29
CA VAL A 72 5.08 -6.45 -2.58
C VAL A 72 4.65 -5.35 -3.55
N LYS A 73 5.33 -5.20 -4.71
CA LYS A 73 4.95 -4.21 -5.75
C LYS A 73 3.54 -4.43 -6.30
N SER A 74 3.04 -5.66 -6.31
CA SER A 74 1.69 -5.98 -6.77
C SER A 74 0.58 -5.45 -5.86
N LYS A 75 0.92 -5.03 -4.63
CA LYS A 75 -0.03 -4.53 -3.65
C LYS A 75 -0.12 -3.01 -3.70
N TYR A 76 -1.34 -2.54 -3.49
CA TYR A 76 -1.65 -1.14 -3.25
C TYR A 76 -2.02 -1.03 -1.78
N VAL A 77 -1.13 -0.43 -1.00
CA VAL A 77 -1.28 -0.26 0.45
C VAL A 77 -0.93 1.18 0.80
N ASN A 78 -1.49 1.70 1.89
CA ASN A 78 -1.11 2.99 2.40
C ASN A 78 0.11 2.84 3.32
N ILE A 79 1.20 3.56 3.04
CA ILE A 79 2.46 3.42 3.78
C ILE A 79 2.33 3.93 5.22
N VAL A 80 1.46 4.92 5.47
CA VAL A 80 1.20 5.38 6.84
C VAL A 80 0.56 4.26 7.67
N ASP A 81 -0.40 3.54 7.09
CA ASP A 81 -1.00 2.38 7.77
C ASP A 81 0.03 1.27 8.02
N LEU A 82 0.90 1.02 7.04
CA LEU A 82 2.00 0.07 7.19
C LEU A 82 2.94 0.43 8.34
N VAL A 83 3.31 1.71 8.50
CA VAL A 83 4.13 2.18 9.62
C VAL A 83 3.37 2.13 10.96
N GLU A 84 2.05 2.24 10.95
CA GLU A 84 1.20 2.15 12.15
C GLU A 84 0.93 0.72 12.61
N THR A 85 0.98 -0.27 11.72
CA THR A 85 0.67 -1.68 12.04
C THR A 85 1.50 -2.22 13.22
N PRO A 86 2.83 -2.01 13.32
CA PRO A 86 3.60 -2.47 14.48
C PRO A 86 3.13 -1.90 15.82
N TYR A 87 2.54 -0.70 15.84
CA TYR A 87 2.05 -0.07 17.07
C TYR A 87 0.61 -0.45 17.40
N SER A 88 -0.24 -0.55 16.37
CA SER A 88 -1.68 -0.79 16.53
C SER A 88 -2.06 -2.28 16.54
N GLY A 89 -1.24 -3.13 15.93
CA GLY A 89 -1.58 -4.53 15.64
C GLY A 89 -2.62 -4.71 14.53
N GLU A 90 -3.14 -3.61 13.98
CA GLU A 90 -4.17 -3.66 12.94
C GLU A 90 -3.57 -4.05 11.58
N PRO A 91 -4.23 -4.95 10.83
CA PRO A 91 -3.76 -5.39 9.53
C PRO A 91 -3.83 -4.25 8.50
N VAL A 92 -2.85 -4.20 7.60
CA VAL A 92 -2.81 -3.22 6.51
C VAL A 92 -3.89 -3.52 5.47
N GLU A 93 -4.69 -2.52 5.10
CA GLU A 93 -5.69 -2.66 4.04
C GLU A 93 -5.04 -2.79 2.65
N HIS A 94 -5.50 -3.78 1.87
CA HIS A 94 -5.05 -4.00 0.50
C HIS A 94 -6.09 -3.48 -0.51
N PHE A 95 -5.73 -2.45 -1.24
CA PHE A 95 -6.58 -1.88 -2.30
C PHE A 95 -6.41 -2.64 -3.62
N LYS A 96 -7.47 -2.68 -4.44
CA LYS A 96 -7.44 -3.36 -5.74
C LYS A 96 -6.75 -2.53 -6.82
N SER A 97 -6.63 -1.22 -6.62
CA SER A 97 -6.01 -0.31 -7.57
C SER A 97 -5.38 0.91 -6.91
N GLU A 98 -4.54 1.58 -7.68
CA GLU A 98 -3.96 2.87 -7.30
C GLU A 98 -5.03 3.96 -7.11
N ALA A 99 -6.16 3.86 -7.84
CA ALA A 99 -7.29 4.78 -7.69
C ALA A 99 -8.03 4.59 -6.36
N GLU A 100 -8.24 3.34 -5.93
CA GLU A 100 -8.83 3.04 -4.61
C GLU A 100 -7.91 3.51 -3.48
N LEU A 101 -6.61 3.21 -3.57
CA LEU A 101 -5.61 3.71 -2.63
C LEU A 101 -5.58 5.25 -2.59
N SER A 102 -5.66 5.91 -3.76
CA SER A 102 -5.72 7.37 -3.86
C SER A 102 -6.96 7.94 -3.16
N ALA A 103 -8.14 7.37 -3.41
CA ALA A 103 -9.38 7.80 -2.79
C ALA A 103 -9.35 7.62 -1.27
N TYR A 104 -8.89 6.46 -0.80
CA TYR A 104 -8.68 6.20 0.63
C TYR A 104 -7.71 7.22 1.25
N THR A 105 -6.57 7.45 0.61
CA THR A 105 -5.52 8.35 1.12
C THR A 105 -6.00 9.80 1.17
N LYS A 106 -6.76 10.25 0.16
CA LYS A 106 -7.39 11.59 0.14
C LYS A 106 -8.43 11.74 1.24
N ARG A 107 -9.34 10.77 1.37
CA ARG A 107 -10.43 10.79 2.36
C ARG A 107 -9.90 10.79 3.79
N THR A 108 -8.95 9.91 4.08
CA THR A 108 -8.35 9.78 5.42
C THR A 108 -7.27 10.82 5.67
N GLY A 109 -6.74 11.40 4.59
CA GLY A 109 -5.59 12.31 4.51
C GLY A 109 -4.24 11.67 4.86
N LYS A 110 -4.12 10.34 4.90
CA LYS A 110 -2.91 9.61 5.32
C LYS A 110 -1.81 9.67 4.25
N TYR A 111 -1.31 10.86 3.96
CA TYR A 111 -0.29 11.09 2.94
C TYR A 111 1.11 10.72 3.46
N PHE A 112 1.78 9.82 2.75
CA PHE A 112 3.19 9.58 2.94
C PHE A 112 4.02 10.56 2.08
N PRO A 113 5.09 11.17 2.61
CA PRO A 113 5.94 12.09 1.86
C PRO A 113 6.70 11.35 0.76
N ARG A 114 6.42 11.68 -0.49
CA ARG A 114 7.08 11.06 -1.65
C ARG A 114 8.57 11.44 -1.74
N ASP A 115 8.87 12.71 -1.48
CA ASP A 115 10.20 13.30 -1.64
C ASP A 115 10.85 13.53 -0.26
N ASN A 116 11.02 12.45 0.52
CA ASN A 116 11.70 12.52 1.82
C ASN A 116 13.17 12.11 1.67
N ALA A 117 14.10 12.93 2.16
CA ALA A 117 15.54 12.65 2.12
C ALA A 117 15.94 11.38 2.91
N ASN A 118 15.14 10.97 3.89
CA ASN A 118 15.36 9.76 4.67
C ASN A 118 14.76 8.51 4.01
N ALA A 119 14.09 8.64 2.85
CA ALA A 119 13.49 7.48 2.21
C ALA A 119 14.56 6.55 1.61
N GLY A 120 14.78 5.40 2.25
CA GLY A 120 15.67 4.35 1.72
C GLY A 120 15.15 3.77 0.40
N ASN A 121 16.03 3.10 -0.35
CA ASN A 121 15.70 2.52 -1.65
C ASN A 121 14.54 1.52 -1.56
N LEU A 122 14.46 0.75 -0.47
CA LEU A 122 13.35 -0.16 -0.19
C LEU A 122 11.98 0.55 -0.19
N LEU A 123 11.87 1.67 0.52
CA LEU A 123 10.64 2.44 0.67
C LEU A 123 10.15 3.00 -0.68
N GLN A 124 11.07 3.41 -1.55
CA GLN A 124 10.73 3.99 -2.86
C GLN A 124 9.88 3.06 -3.73
N TYR A 125 9.98 1.74 -3.53
CA TYR A 125 9.24 0.73 -4.29
C TYR A 125 7.76 0.65 -3.92
N LEU A 126 7.41 1.13 -2.72
CA LEU A 126 6.04 1.17 -2.23
C LEU A 126 5.31 2.46 -2.63
N LEU A 127 6.03 3.50 -3.06
CA LEU A 127 5.44 4.78 -3.45
C LEU A 127 4.49 4.61 -4.65
N ARG A 128 3.35 5.32 -4.60
CA ARG A 128 2.30 5.34 -5.63
C ARG A 128 1.90 6.78 -5.97
N ARG A 129 1.21 7.00 -7.10
CA ARG A 129 0.67 8.31 -7.46
C ARG A 129 -0.67 8.49 -6.77
N ILE A 130 -0.68 9.31 -5.72
CA ILE A 130 -1.89 9.57 -4.94
C ILE A 130 -2.71 10.73 -5.52
N ILE A 131 -2.07 11.77 -6.04
CA ILE A 131 -2.80 12.95 -6.55
C ILE A 131 -3.50 12.64 -7.87
N VAL A 132 -2.75 12.11 -8.83
CA VAL A 132 -3.23 11.68 -10.15
C VAL A 132 -2.93 10.18 -10.31
N PRO A 133 -3.80 9.29 -9.81
CA PRO A 133 -3.59 7.84 -9.90
C PRO A 133 -3.67 7.39 -11.36
N ARG A 134 -2.90 6.36 -11.70
CA ARG A 134 -3.08 5.66 -12.98
C ARG A 134 -4.50 5.10 -13.01
N GLN A 135 -5.25 5.39 -14.07
CA GLN A 135 -6.54 4.76 -14.27
C GLN A 135 -6.32 3.25 -14.41
N SER A 136 -7.12 2.45 -13.70
CA SER A 136 -7.19 1.05 -14.04
C SER A 136 -7.91 0.96 -15.37
N GLU A 137 -7.22 0.52 -16.42
CA GLU A 137 -7.87 0.01 -17.64
C GLU A 137 -9.00 -0.92 -17.19
N PRO A 138 -10.25 -0.74 -17.69
CA PRO A 138 -11.35 -1.62 -17.32
C PRO A 138 -10.94 -3.06 -17.64
N HIS A 139 -10.76 -3.85 -16.59
CA HIS A 139 -10.40 -5.26 -16.70
C HIS A 139 -11.41 -5.91 -17.67
N PRO A 140 -10.97 -6.45 -18.83
CA PRO A 140 -11.91 -6.99 -19.80
C PRO A 140 -12.73 -8.06 -19.09
N ARG A 141 -14.05 -7.82 -18.98
CA ARG A 141 -14.99 -8.79 -18.44
C ARG A 141 -14.72 -10.10 -19.16
N ARG A 142 -14.23 -11.13 -18.45
CA ARG A 142 -14.10 -12.49 -18.97
C ARG A 142 -15.43 -12.83 -19.63
N ARG A 143 -15.46 -12.89 -20.97
CA ARG A 143 -16.60 -13.43 -21.72
C ARG A 143 -16.83 -14.82 -21.16
N ARG A 144 -17.99 -15.05 -20.53
CA ARG A 144 -18.43 -16.40 -20.18
C ARG A 144 -18.38 -17.23 -21.46
N ALA A 145 -17.48 -18.21 -21.52
CA ALA A 145 -17.49 -19.21 -22.56
C ALA A 145 -18.84 -19.94 -22.50
N LYS A 146 -19.63 -19.87 -23.57
CA LYS A 146 -20.82 -20.70 -23.72
C LYS A 146 -20.32 -22.15 -23.76
N LYS A 147 -20.65 -22.95 -22.74
CA LYS A 147 -20.54 -24.40 -22.83
C LYS A 147 -21.59 -24.85 -23.85
N ASN A 148 -21.15 -25.29 -25.03
CA ASN A 148 -21.97 -26.18 -25.85
C ASN A 148 -22.06 -27.51 -25.12
N VAL A 149 -23.24 -27.87 -24.64
CA VAL A 149 -23.57 -29.24 -24.25
C VAL A 149 -23.97 -29.95 -25.53
N ASP A 150 -23.04 -30.73 -26.05
CA ASP A 150 -23.33 -31.85 -26.94
C ASP A 150 -23.54 -33.08 -26.05
N GLN A 151 -24.72 -33.72 -26.14
CA GLN A 151 -24.89 -35.12 -25.76
C GLN A 151 -25.91 -35.74 -26.71
N GLY A 152 -25.40 -36.69 -27.50
CA GLY A 152 -26.15 -37.43 -28.48
C GLY A 152 -27.06 -38.52 -27.91
N THR A 153 -27.95 -38.95 -28.81
CA THR A 153 -28.33 -40.33 -29.10
C THR A 153 -28.50 -41.29 -27.92
N LYS A 154 -29.75 -41.68 -27.67
CA LYS A 154 -30.08 -43.09 -27.40
C LYS A 154 -31.35 -43.50 -28.12
N SER A 155 -31.21 -44.52 -28.97
CA SER A 155 -32.28 -45.42 -29.37
C SER A 155 -33.01 -45.98 -28.14
N SER A 156 -34.33 -46.18 -28.24
CA SER A 156 -34.90 -47.48 -27.89
C SER A 156 -36.27 -47.69 -28.51
N VAL A 157 -36.43 -48.94 -28.92
CA VAL A 157 -37.54 -49.65 -29.55
C VAL A 157 -38.76 -49.65 -28.62
N LEU A 158 -39.96 -49.51 -29.18
CA LEU A 158 -41.10 -50.44 -29.12
C LEU A 158 -42.23 -49.95 -30.03
#